data_AF-A0A3P9QE14-F1
#
_entry.id   AF-A0A3P9QE14-F1
#
_cell.length_a   1.000
_cell.length_b   1.000
_cell.length_c   1.000
_cell.angle_alpha   90.00
_cell.angle_beta   90.00
_cell.angle_gamma   90.00
#
_symmetry.space_group_name_H-M   'P 1'
#
loop_
_entity.id
_entity.type
_entity.pdbx_description
1 polymer ?
#
loop_
_entity_poly.entity_id
_entity_poly.type
_entity_poly.pdbx_seq_one_letter_code
_entity_poly.pdbx_strand_id
1 'polypeptide(L)'
;IFLKANQGAVCPTAPGGTLSDDMTRTEFCLFTAQEDLETMQAYAQVFNKLIRRYKYLEKGFEEEIKKLLLFLKGFTESERNKLAMLTGILLANGSISASILTSLYNENLVKEGVSAAFAVKLFKSWINEKDINSVAGSLRKVGMDNRLMELFPANKRSCEHFSKYFTDAGLKELSDFARNQQSIGARKELQKELQEMMSRGDPQKEVSFLLLEEMKKAGLSEQAMIGIIWTSVMSCVEWNKKEELVTEQAIKHLKQYSPLLKAFTSQGLSELSLLLKIQEYCYDNIHFMKAFQKIVVLLYKADVLSEEAIMKWYSEAHLAKGKSVFLEQMKKFVEWLKNAEEESESDEEEAD
;
A
#
# COMPACT_ATOMS: atom_id res chain seq x y z
N ILE A 1 -25.25 11.33 25.90
CA ILE A 1 -25.16 10.45 24.72
C ILE A 1 -24.43 9.15 25.05
N PHE A 2 -23.34 9.15 25.82
CA PHE A 2 -22.73 7.91 26.34
C PHE A 2 -23.11 7.65 27.81
N LEU A 3 -22.50 8.32 28.78
CA LEU A 3 -22.84 8.21 30.22
C LEU A 3 -22.66 9.56 30.91
N LYS A 4 -23.37 9.81 32.03
CA LYS A 4 -23.23 11.02 32.85
C LYS A 4 -22.70 10.60 34.24
N ALA A 5 -21.57 11.17 34.69
CA ALA A 5 -21.19 11.09 36.10
C ALA A 5 -21.84 12.22 36.89
N ASN A 6 -22.21 11.95 38.14
CA ASN A 6 -22.73 12.97 39.07
C ASN A 6 -21.74 14.11 39.39
N GLN A 7 -20.49 14.06 38.90
CA GLN A 7 -19.47 15.10 39.11
C GLN A 7 -18.80 15.62 37.82
N GLY A 8 -19.56 15.73 36.72
CA GLY A 8 -19.12 16.53 35.55
C GLY A 8 -18.05 15.92 34.64
N ALA A 9 -17.57 14.70 34.91
CA ALA A 9 -16.74 13.93 33.98
C ALA A 9 -17.59 12.94 33.18
N VAL A 10 -17.34 12.82 31.88
CA VAL A 10 -17.82 11.68 31.08
C VAL A 10 -16.88 10.52 31.39
N CYS A 11 -17.34 9.56 32.20
CA CYS A 11 -16.64 8.34 32.62
C CYS A 11 -15.54 8.51 33.70
N PRO A 12 -15.88 8.48 35.01
CA PRO A 12 -14.92 8.25 36.07
C PRO A 12 -14.66 6.75 36.07
N THR A 13 -13.63 6.34 35.35
CA THR A 13 -13.09 4.99 35.50
C THR A 13 -12.50 4.89 36.90
N ALA A 14 -12.90 3.88 37.67
CA ALA A 14 -12.19 3.53 38.89
C ALA A 14 -10.75 3.12 38.52
N PRO A 15 -9.75 3.25 39.42
CA PRO A 15 -8.42 2.72 39.17
C PRO A 15 -8.53 1.21 38.86
N GLY A 16 -8.29 0.84 37.60
CA GLY A 16 -8.54 -0.51 37.07
C GLY A 16 -9.45 -0.59 35.84
N GLY A 17 -10.12 0.50 35.43
CA GLY A 17 -10.91 0.53 34.20
C GLY A 17 -12.33 -0.04 34.31
N THR A 18 -12.80 -0.34 35.53
CA THR A 18 -14.19 -0.68 35.81
C THR A 18 -15.07 0.57 35.83
N LEU A 19 -16.28 0.45 35.28
CA LEU A 19 -17.33 1.47 35.40
C LEU A 19 -17.71 1.61 36.89
N SER A 20 -17.78 2.84 37.40
CA SER A 20 -18.27 3.11 38.75
C SER A 20 -19.74 2.73 38.88
N ASP A 21 -20.15 2.13 40.01
CA ASP A 21 -21.55 1.74 40.28
C ASP A 21 -22.51 2.95 40.34
N ASP A 22 -21.99 4.18 40.50
CA ASP A 22 -22.77 5.43 40.58
C ASP A 22 -23.06 6.09 39.20
N MET A 23 -23.17 5.29 38.13
CA MET A 23 -23.41 5.80 36.76
C MET A 23 -24.91 5.91 36.45
N THR A 24 -25.42 7.13 36.23
CA THR A 24 -26.77 7.33 35.67
C THR A 24 -26.72 7.39 34.15
N ARG A 25 -27.50 6.52 33.50
CA ARG A 25 -27.66 6.52 32.03
C ARG A 25 -28.49 7.73 31.61
N THR A 26 -28.06 8.44 30.57
CA THR A 26 -28.86 9.52 29.98
C THR A 26 -30.04 8.97 29.19
N GLU A 27 -31.14 9.70 29.07
CA GLU A 27 -32.30 9.29 28.24
C GLU A 27 -31.91 8.93 26.80
N PHE A 28 -30.90 9.62 26.24
CA PHE A 28 -30.35 9.38 24.90
C PHE A 28 -29.03 8.59 24.95
N CYS A 29 -28.95 7.55 25.79
CA CYS A 29 -27.76 6.71 25.91
C CYS A 29 -27.63 5.77 24.71
N LEU A 30 -26.49 5.80 24.01
CA LEU A 30 -26.21 4.88 22.91
C LEU A 30 -26.34 3.41 23.34
N PHE A 31 -25.93 3.10 24.57
CA PHE A 31 -25.91 1.74 25.09
C PHE A 31 -27.31 1.15 25.31
N THR A 32 -28.32 1.99 25.48
CA THR A 32 -29.74 1.58 25.57
C THR A 32 -30.45 1.56 24.22
N ALA A 33 -29.80 2.00 23.14
CA ALA A 33 -30.38 2.03 21.80
C ALA A 33 -30.44 0.63 21.15
N GLN A 34 -31.16 0.49 20.04
CA GLN A 34 -31.15 -0.74 19.24
C GLN A 34 -29.79 -0.94 18.53
N GLU A 35 -29.34 -2.19 18.40
CA GLU A 35 -28.08 -2.56 17.70
C GLU A 35 -28.35 -2.76 16.20
N ASP A 36 -28.66 -1.67 15.50
CA ASP A 36 -28.90 -1.65 14.05
C ASP A 36 -28.28 -0.42 13.40
N LEU A 37 -28.04 -0.48 12.08
CA LEU A 37 -27.33 0.58 11.36
C LEU A 37 -28.12 1.89 11.30
N GLU A 38 -29.44 1.84 11.16
CA GLU A 38 -30.30 3.01 11.05
C GLU A 38 -30.24 3.84 12.33
N THR A 39 -30.36 3.17 13.49
CA THR A 39 -30.21 3.80 14.80
C THR A 39 -28.82 4.41 14.96
N MET A 40 -27.75 3.67 14.62
CA MET A 40 -26.38 4.19 14.75
C MET A 40 -26.11 5.39 13.83
N GLN A 41 -26.68 5.41 12.62
CA GLN A 41 -26.63 6.55 11.70
C GLN A 41 -27.35 7.76 12.29
N ALA A 42 -28.52 7.58 12.91
CA ALA A 42 -29.23 8.68 13.57
C ALA A 42 -28.39 9.29 14.71
N TYR A 43 -27.75 8.46 15.54
CA TYR A 43 -26.80 8.95 16.56
C TYR A 43 -25.60 9.69 15.95
N ALA A 44 -25.00 9.15 14.88
CA ALA A 44 -23.90 9.81 14.18
C ALA A 44 -24.32 11.18 13.63
N GLN A 45 -25.53 11.30 13.09
CA GLN A 45 -26.07 12.56 12.60
C GLN A 45 -26.25 13.60 13.72
N VAL A 46 -26.66 13.19 14.92
CA VAL A 46 -26.74 14.09 16.08
C VAL A 46 -25.36 14.64 16.41
N PHE A 47 -24.34 13.79 16.52
CA PHE A 47 -22.96 14.23 16.74
C PHE A 47 -22.45 15.16 15.63
N ASN A 48 -22.72 14.81 14.37
CA ASN A 48 -22.35 15.65 13.22
C ASN A 48 -22.98 17.04 13.27
N LYS A 49 -24.28 17.14 13.59
CA LYS A 49 -24.97 18.42 13.74
C LYS A 49 -24.39 19.24 14.90
N LEU A 50 -24.11 18.60 16.03
CA LEU A 50 -23.51 19.26 17.20
C LEU A 50 -22.11 19.77 16.91
N ILE A 51 -21.23 18.96 16.32
CA ILE A 51 -19.84 19.33 16.00
C ILE A 51 -19.80 20.43 14.94
N ARG A 52 -20.66 20.37 13.93
CA ARG A 52 -20.78 21.45 12.92
C ARG A 52 -21.19 22.78 13.54
N ARG A 53 -22.09 22.76 14.53
CA ARG A 53 -22.56 23.96 15.23
C ARG A 53 -21.56 24.46 16.28
N TYR A 54 -20.87 23.55 16.95
CA TYR A 54 -19.96 23.81 18.06
C TYR A 54 -18.59 23.19 17.77
N LYS A 55 -17.87 23.77 16.79
CA LYS A 55 -16.61 23.21 16.26
C LYS A 55 -15.54 22.98 17.34
N TYR A 56 -15.54 23.77 18.42
CA TYR A 56 -14.63 23.59 19.56
C TYR A 56 -14.79 22.24 20.28
N LEU A 57 -15.94 21.56 20.13
CA LEU A 57 -16.18 20.24 20.72
C LEU A 57 -15.48 19.11 19.94
N GLU A 58 -15.07 19.33 18.70
CA GLU A 58 -14.51 18.28 17.82
C GLU A 58 -13.34 17.55 18.47
N LYS A 59 -12.34 18.30 18.97
CA LYS A 59 -11.16 17.72 19.61
C LYS A 59 -11.53 16.96 20.88
N GLY A 60 -12.40 17.53 21.72
CA GLY A 60 -12.85 16.87 22.95
C GLY A 60 -13.62 15.58 22.64
N PHE A 61 -14.47 15.60 21.62
CA PHE A 61 -15.22 14.43 21.17
C PHE A 61 -14.30 13.32 20.69
N GLU A 62 -13.30 13.63 19.85
CA GLU A 62 -12.34 12.63 19.36
C GLU A 62 -11.55 11.98 20.52
N GLU A 63 -11.08 12.78 21.47
CA GLU A 63 -10.36 12.28 22.65
C GLU A 63 -11.24 11.38 23.54
N GLU A 64 -12.51 11.72 23.72
CA GLU A 64 -13.43 10.87 24.49
C GLU A 64 -13.72 9.54 23.77
N ILE A 65 -13.93 9.55 22.45
CA ILE A 65 -14.07 8.28 21.69
C ILE A 65 -12.78 7.45 21.84
N LYS A 66 -11.61 8.07 21.71
CA LYS A 66 -10.32 7.39 21.87
C LYS A 66 -10.18 6.73 23.25
N LYS A 67 -10.59 7.41 24.32
CA LYS A 67 -10.63 6.85 25.68
C LYS A 67 -11.59 5.66 25.78
N LEU A 68 -12.80 5.77 25.21
CA LEU A 68 -13.76 4.66 25.19
C LEU A 68 -13.16 3.41 24.51
N LEU A 69 -12.41 3.59 23.41
CA LEU A 69 -11.72 2.49 22.73
C LEU A 69 -10.60 1.83 23.57
N LEU A 70 -9.99 2.57 24.51
CA LEU A 70 -8.97 2.02 25.41
C LEU A 70 -9.58 1.14 26.51
N PHE A 71 -10.81 1.46 26.95
CA PHE A 71 -11.50 0.78 28.04
C PHE A 71 -12.59 -0.19 27.57
N LEU A 72 -12.43 -0.78 26.37
CA LEU A 72 -13.45 -1.67 25.79
C LEU A 72 -13.85 -2.85 26.70
N LYS A 73 -12.96 -3.32 27.58
CA LYS A 73 -13.27 -4.38 28.56
C LYS A 73 -14.33 -4.01 29.58
N GLY A 74 -14.50 -2.72 29.86
CA GLY A 74 -15.53 -2.24 30.79
C GLY A 74 -16.94 -2.33 30.22
N PHE A 75 -17.10 -2.66 28.93
CA PHE A 75 -18.39 -2.69 28.24
C PHE A 75 -18.82 -4.13 27.92
N THR A 76 -20.13 -4.35 27.98
CA THR A 76 -20.75 -5.60 27.52
C THR A 76 -20.53 -5.79 26.01
N GLU A 77 -20.75 -7.01 25.50
CA GLU A 77 -20.60 -7.28 24.07
C GLU A 77 -21.54 -6.42 23.20
N SER A 78 -22.81 -6.31 23.59
CA SER A 78 -23.79 -5.43 22.91
C SER A 78 -23.34 -3.97 22.92
N GLU A 79 -22.81 -3.46 24.03
CA GLU A 79 -22.32 -2.08 24.11
C GLU A 79 -21.10 -1.85 23.21
N ARG A 80 -20.16 -2.81 23.18
CA ARG A 80 -19.01 -2.79 22.27
C ARG A 80 -19.45 -2.82 20.81
N ASN A 81 -20.46 -3.62 20.45
CA ASN A 81 -20.98 -3.68 19.10
C ASN A 81 -21.57 -2.33 18.65
N LYS A 82 -22.43 -1.72 19.48
CA LYS A 82 -23.02 -0.39 19.19
C LYS A 82 -21.95 0.68 19.07
N LEU A 83 -20.96 0.68 19.97
CA LEU A 83 -19.84 1.60 19.91
C LEU A 83 -19.03 1.39 18.62
N ALA A 84 -18.71 0.15 18.26
CA ALA A 84 -17.99 -0.18 17.03
C ALA A 84 -18.74 0.30 15.78
N MET A 85 -20.04 0.04 15.71
CA MET A 85 -20.88 0.45 14.59
C MET A 85 -20.89 1.97 14.44
N LEU A 86 -21.15 2.70 15.54
CA LEU A 86 -21.13 4.16 15.55
C LEU A 86 -19.74 4.72 15.18
N THR A 87 -18.66 4.17 15.75
CA THR A 87 -17.29 4.61 15.44
C THR A 87 -16.98 4.43 13.95
N GLY A 88 -17.38 3.32 13.34
CA GLY A 88 -17.20 3.11 11.89
C GLY A 88 -17.94 4.14 11.04
N ILE A 89 -19.18 4.49 11.41
CA ILE A 89 -19.97 5.53 10.71
C ILE A 89 -19.35 6.92 10.87
N LEU A 90 -18.86 7.26 12.06
CA LEU A 90 -18.19 8.54 12.32
C LEU A 90 -16.86 8.66 11.55
N LEU A 91 -16.09 7.56 11.48
CA LEU A 91 -14.87 7.49 10.68
C LEU A 91 -15.15 7.62 9.18
N ALA A 92 -16.18 6.92 8.69
CA ALA A 92 -16.64 7.02 7.31
C ALA A 92 -17.02 8.46 6.94
N ASN A 93 -17.76 9.13 7.82
CA ASN A 93 -18.17 10.51 7.61
C ASN A 93 -17.05 11.55 7.80
N GLY A 94 -15.87 11.14 8.28
CA GLY A 94 -14.75 12.04 8.56
C GLY A 94 -14.98 12.93 9.77
N SER A 95 -15.89 12.54 10.67
CA SER A 95 -16.22 13.26 11.91
C SER A 95 -15.15 13.08 12.98
N ILE A 96 -14.39 12.00 12.89
CA ILE A 96 -13.25 11.67 13.74
C ILE A 96 -12.13 11.10 12.88
N SER A 97 -10.89 11.28 13.31
CA SER A 97 -9.70 10.75 12.65
C SER A 97 -9.49 9.26 12.92
N ALA A 98 -8.92 8.54 11.95
CA ALA A 98 -8.52 7.14 12.13
C ALA A 98 -7.41 6.93 13.18
N SER A 99 -6.74 8.01 13.62
CA SER A 99 -5.73 7.98 14.69
C SER A 99 -6.25 7.38 16.00
N ILE A 100 -7.55 7.46 16.27
CA ILE A 100 -8.18 6.89 17.48
C ILE A 100 -8.03 5.36 17.55
N LEU A 101 -7.91 4.70 16.38
CA LEU A 101 -7.82 3.24 16.28
C LEU A 101 -6.53 2.71 16.91
N THR A 102 -5.54 3.56 17.17
CA THR A 102 -4.33 3.20 17.92
C THR A 102 -4.64 2.59 19.28
N SER A 103 -5.77 2.97 19.89
CA SER A 103 -6.23 2.42 21.17
C SER A 103 -6.58 0.93 21.08
N LEU A 104 -7.01 0.45 19.91
CA LEU A 104 -7.31 -0.96 19.68
C LEU A 104 -6.05 -1.85 19.68
N TYR A 105 -4.86 -1.27 19.53
CA TYR A 105 -3.60 -2.02 19.57
C TYR A 105 -3.07 -2.21 20.99
N ASN A 106 -3.82 -1.78 22.02
CA ASN A 106 -3.46 -2.02 23.40
C ASN A 106 -3.35 -3.53 23.70
N GLU A 107 -2.23 -3.95 24.27
CA GLU A 107 -1.94 -5.37 24.52
C GLU A 107 -3.04 -6.10 25.30
N ASN A 108 -3.67 -5.43 26.26
CA ASN A 108 -4.69 -6.05 27.10
C ASN A 108 -5.95 -6.39 26.30
N LEU A 109 -6.32 -5.52 25.33
CA LEU A 109 -7.47 -5.74 24.45
C LEU A 109 -7.15 -6.79 23.38
N VAL A 110 -5.93 -6.75 22.85
CA VAL A 110 -5.46 -7.66 21.80
C VAL A 110 -5.35 -9.09 22.33
N LYS A 111 -4.75 -9.30 23.51
CA LYS A 111 -4.58 -10.62 24.14
C LYS A 111 -5.91 -11.36 24.36
N GLU A 112 -6.97 -10.62 24.68
CA GLU A 112 -8.32 -11.17 24.91
C GLU A 112 -9.20 -11.23 23.65
N GLY A 113 -8.68 -10.81 22.50
CA GLY A 113 -9.43 -10.82 21.23
C GLY A 113 -10.51 -9.74 21.12
N VAL A 114 -10.60 -8.83 22.10
CA VAL A 114 -11.57 -7.72 22.11
C VAL A 114 -11.33 -6.78 20.93
N SER A 115 -10.06 -6.49 20.61
CA SER A 115 -9.68 -5.62 19.50
C SER A 115 -10.16 -6.15 18.16
N ALA A 116 -9.92 -7.43 17.87
CA ALA A 116 -10.32 -8.06 16.61
C ALA A 116 -11.85 -8.16 16.48
N ALA A 117 -12.56 -8.51 17.56
CA ALA A 117 -14.03 -8.56 17.57
C ALA A 117 -14.65 -7.17 17.34
N PHE A 118 -14.13 -6.13 18.01
CA PHE A 118 -14.56 -4.75 17.82
C PHE A 118 -14.29 -4.27 16.38
N ALA A 119 -13.11 -4.56 15.85
CA ALA A 119 -12.71 -4.18 14.49
C ALA A 119 -13.65 -4.77 13.42
N VAL A 120 -14.15 -6.00 13.59
CA VAL A 120 -15.12 -6.60 12.66
C VAL A 120 -16.38 -5.74 12.54
N LYS A 121 -16.99 -5.35 13.66
CA LYS A 121 -18.22 -4.54 13.65
C LYS A 121 -17.95 -3.13 13.10
N LEU A 122 -16.81 -2.54 13.46
CA LEU A 122 -16.39 -1.21 13.00
C LEU A 122 -16.14 -1.16 11.49
N PHE A 123 -15.36 -2.09 10.95
CA PHE A 123 -15.06 -2.07 9.51
C PHE A 123 -16.28 -2.47 8.67
N LYS A 124 -17.18 -3.32 9.19
CA LYS A 124 -18.48 -3.57 8.56
C LYS A 124 -19.29 -2.30 8.41
N SER A 125 -19.47 -1.54 9.50
CA SER A 125 -20.27 -0.31 9.43
C SER A 125 -19.59 0.76 8.58
N TRP A 126 -18.27 0.89 8.64
CA TRP A 126 -17.53 1.83 7.79
C TRP A 126 -17.68 1.49 6.31
N ILE A 127 -17.40 0.25 5.90
CA ILE A 127 -17.50 -0.17 4.50
C ILE A 127 -18.94 -0.06 4.00
N ASN A 128 -19.94 -0.40 4.83
CA ASN A 128 -21.34 -0.22 4.46
C ASN A 128 -21.73 1.25 4.28
N GLU A 129 -21.18 2.16 5.09
CA GLU A 129 -21.45 3.60 4.98
C GLU A 129 -20.76 4.22 3.76
N LYS A 130 -19.61 3.69 3.35
CA LYS A 130 -18.84 4.15 2.17
C LYS A 130 -18.32 2.98 1.34
N ASP A 131 -17.03 2.68 1.45
CA ASP A 131 -16.34 1.63 0.73
C ASP A 131 -14.96 1.36 1.36
N ILE A 132 -14.29 0.32 0.87
CA ILE A 132 -12.91 -0.01 1.26
C ILE A 132 -11.90 1.10 0.93
N ASN A 133 -12.14 1.90 -0.12
CA ASN A 133 -11.25 3.00 -0.49
C ASN A 133 -11.24 4.11 0.56
N SER A 134 -12.38 4.41 1.17
CA SER A 134 -12.50 5.33 2.29
C SER A 134 -11.71 4.84 3.50
N VAL A 135 -11.76 3.54 3.80
CA VAL A 135 -10.96 2.93 4.88
C VAL A 135 -9.47 3.07 4.56
N ALA A 136 -9.06 2.62 3.37
CA ALA A 136 -7.67 2.65 2.92
C ALA A 136 -7.09 4.08 2.93
N GLY A 137 -7.85 5.05 2.42
CA GLY A 137 -7.46 6.46 2.40
C GLY A 137 -7.28 7.03 3.79
N SER A 138 -8.20 6.76 4.71
CA SER A 138 -8.12 7.25 6.09
C SER A 138 -7.00 6.60 6.89
N LEU A 139 -6.76 5.29 6.74
CA LEU A 139 -5.63 4.60 7.39
C LEU A 139 -4.28 5.09 6.88
N ARG A 140 -4.13 5.31 5.57
CA ARG A 140 -2.90 5.86 4.97
C ARG A 140 -2.58 7.26 5.51
N LYS A 141 -3.59 8.13 5.65
CA LYS A 141 -3.41 9.49 6.17
C LYS A 141 -2.78 9.54 7.56
N VAL A 142 -3.02 8.50 8.37
CA VAL A 142 -2.50 8.40 9.74
C VAL A 142 -1.38 7.37 9.89
N GLY A 143 -0.89 6.78 8.78
CA GLY A 143 0.19 5.78 8.79
C GLY A 143 -0.16 4.45 9.47
N MET A 144 -1.43 4.04 9.43
CA MET A 144 -1.92 2.82 10.10
C MET A 144 -2.28 1.68 9.14
N ASP A 145 -2.12 1.89 7.83
CA ASP A 145 -2.47 0.92 6.79
C ASP A 145 -1.66 -0.38 6.84
N ASN A 146 -0.45 -0.35 7.41
CA ASN A 146 0.39 -1.54 7.62
C ASN A 146 0.25 -2.17 9.01
N ARG A 147 -0.62 -1.62 9.88
CA ARG A 147 -0.70 -1.99 11.31
C ARG A 147 -1.90 -2.88 11.63
N LEU A 148 -2.73 -3.25 10.65
CA LEU A 148 -3.95 -4.03 10.89
C LEU A 148 -3.67 -5.39 11.55
N MET A 149 -2.50 -5.99 11.31
CA MET A 149 -2.09 -7.23 11.98
C MET A 149 -1.96 -7.06 13.50
N GLU A 150 -1.73 -5.85 14.00
CA GLU A 150 -1.60 -5.57 15.43
C GLU A 150 -2.91 -5.72 16.21
N LEU A 151 -4.05 -5.88 15.52
CA LEU A 151 -5.33 -6.26 16.12
C LEU A 151 -5.29 -7.67 16.75
N PHE A 152 -4.32 -8.50 16.35
CA PHE A 152 -4.12 -9.84 16.86
C PHE A 152 -2.88 -9.95 17.75
N PRO A 153 -2.88 -10.89 18.72
CA PRO A 153 -1.68 -11.24 19.49
C PRO A 153 -0.54 -11.69 18.58
N ALA A 154 0.71 -11.50 19.00
CA ALA A 154 1.90 -11.77 18.19
C ALA A 154 1.91 -13.19 17.58
N ASN A 155 1.47 -14.20 18.32
CA ASN A 155 1.39 -15.60 17.85
C ASN A 155 0.28 -15.87 16.81
N LYS A 156 -0.54 -14.88 16.48
CA LYS A 156 -1.64 -14.97 15.49
C LYS A 156 -1.51 -13.95 14.36
N ARG A 157 -0.40 -13.20 14.28
CA ARG A 157 -0.14 -12.22 13.21
C ARG A 157 0.36 -12.88 11.93
N SER A 158 -0.52 -13.63 11.27
CA SER A 158 -0.26 -14.21 9.95
C SER A 158 -1.30 -13.72 8.94
N CYS A 159 -0.90 -13.68 7.66
CA CYS A 159 -1.82 -13.29 6.58
C CYS A 159 -3.01 -14.26 6.52
N GLU A 160 -2.75 -15.55 6.70
CA GLU A 160 -3.74 -16.61 6.66
C GLU A 160 -4.76 -16.44 7.78
N HIS A 161 -4.30 -16.18 9.02
CA HIS A 161 -5.19 -15.96 10.15
C HIS A 161 -6.04 -14.70 9.95
N PHE A 162 -5.42 -13.58 9.56
CA PHE A 162 -6.12 -12.33 9.32
C PHE A 162 -7.18 -12.50 8.23
N SER A 163 -6.79 -13.04 7.07
CA SER A 163 -7.69 -13.22 5.94
C SER A 163 -8.84 -14.14 6.27
N LYS A 164 -8.58 -15.27 6.96
CA LYS A 164 -9.65 -16.17 7.40
C LYS A 164 -10.60 -15.48 8.37
N TYR A 165 -10.08 -14.86 9.42
CA TYR A 165 -10.90 -14.23 10.47
C TYR A 165 -11.84 -13.15 9.91
N PHE A 166 -11.33 -12.27 9.06
CA PHE A 166 -12.14 -11.19 8.48
C PHE A 166 -13.02 -11.67 7.32
N THR A 167 -12.60 -12.65 6.52
CA THR A 167 -13.43 -13.22 5.44
C THR A 167 -14.60 -14.01 6.01
N ASP A 168 -14.39 -14.83 7.04
CA ASP A 168 -15.45 -15.58 7.75
C ASP A 168 -16.48 -14.60 8.37
N ALA A 169 -16.02 -13.41 8.75
CA ALA A 169 -16.88 -12.33 9.20
C ALA A 169 -17.56 -11.57 8.04
N GLY A 170 -17.33 -11.86 6.77
CA GLY A 170 -17.91 -11.14 5.62
C GLY A 170 -17.17 -9.86 5.21
N LEU A 171 -15.91 -9.70 5.64
CA LEU A 171 -15.03 -8.57 5.30
C LEU A 171 -13.89 -9.02 4.38
N LYS A 172 -14.24 -9.62 3.24
CA LYS A 172 -13.26 -10.06 2.24
C LYS A 172 -12.44 -8.89 1.68
N GLU A 173 -13.08 -7.76 1.40
CA GLU A 173 -12.39 -6.56 0.88
C GLU A 173 -11.30 -6.04 1.81
N LEU A 174 -11.55 -6.08 3.13
CA LEU A 174 -10.54 -5.71 4.14
C LEU A 174 -9.39 -6.72 4.19
N SER A 175 -9.71 -8.01 4.05
CA SER A 175 -8.72 -9.09 3.98
C SER A 175 -7.80 -8.93 2.77
N ASP A 176 -8.37 -8.62 1.60
CA ASP A 176 -7.63 -8.36 0.37
C ASP A 176 -6.78 -7.09 0.49
N PHE A 177 -7.31 -6.02 1.09
CA PHE A 177 -6.57 -4.80 1.37
C PHE A 177 -5.35 -5.06 2.27
N ALA A 178 -5.52 -5.75 3.40
CA ALA A 178 -4.43 -6.03 4.33
C ALA A 178 -3.33 -6.89 3.70
N ARG A 179 -3.70 -7.91 2.93
CA ARG A 179 -2.75 -8.75 2.17
C ARG A 179 -1.97 -7.94 1.15
N ASN A 180 -2.64 -7.06 0.40
CA ASN A 180 -1.98 -6.18 -0.56
C ASN A 180 -1.00 -5.23 0.15
N GLN A 181 -1.38 -4.67 1.30
CA GLN A 181 -0.49 -3.78 2.06
C GLN A 181 0.73 -4.51 2.62
N GLN A 182 0.57 -5.74 3.11
CA GLN A 182 1.70 -6.55 3.53
C GLN A 182 2.66 -6.83 2.37
N SER A 183 2.14 -7.15 1.18
CA SER A 183 2.95 -7.33 -0.03
C SER A 183 3.70 -6.05 -0.41
N ILE A 184 3.04 -4.90 -0.35
CA ILE A 184 3.67 -3.58 -0.59
C ILE A 184 4.77 -3.32 0.45
N GLY A 185 4.52 -3.59 1.73
CA GLY A 185 5.49 -3.42 2.82
C GLY A 185 6.72 -4.32 2.63
N ALA A 186 6.52 -5.60 2.33
CA ALA A 186 7.62 -6.54 2.07
C ALA A 186 8.47 -6.12 0.88
N ARG A 187 7.84 -5.65 -0.21
CA ARG A 187 8.57 -5.13 -1.39
C ARG A 187 9.38 -3.87 -1.07
N LYS A 188 8.85 -2.97 -0.22
CA LYS A 188 9.58 -1.78 0.22
C LYS A 188 10.78 -2.12 1.11
N GLU A 189 10.63 -3.09 2.01
CA GLU A 189 11.74 -3.54 2.85
C GLU A 189 12.83 -4.21 1.99
N LEU A 190 12.44 -5.08 1.06
CA LEU A 190 13.37 -5.69 0.10
C LEU A 190 14.09 -4.61 -0.73
N GLN A 191 13.36 -3.60 -1.23
CA GLN A 191 13.96 -2.48 -1.95
C GLN A 191 15.01 -1.74 -1.10
N LYS A 192 14.71 -1.50 0.18
CA LYS A 192 15.63 -0.83 1.10
C LYS A 192 16.89 -1.65 1.35
N GLU A 193 16.73 -2.95 1.60
CA GLU A 193 17.86 -3.89 1.75
C GLU A 193 18.74 -3.92 0.48
N LEU A 194 18.12 -3.93 -0.70
CA LEU A 194 18.79 -3.86 -1.99
C LEU A 194 19.63 -2.58 -2.13
N GLN A 195 19.06 -1.44 -1.75
CA GLN A 195 19.75 -0.15 -1.79
C GLN A 195 20.91 -0.10 -0.78
N GLU A 196 20.75 -0.68 0.40
CA GLU A 196 21.81 -0.82 1.40
C GLU A 196 22.97 -1.68 0.87
N MET A 197 22.69 -2.85 0.27
CA MET A 197 23.71 -3.69 -0.38
C MET A 197 24.46 -2.94 -1.48
N MET A 198 23.73 -2.22 -2.34
CA MET A 198 24.32 -1.41 -3.41
C MET A 198 25.21 -0.29 -2.86
N SER A 199 24.80 0.36 -1.76
CA SER A 199 25.58 1.42 -1.11
C SER A 199 26.88 0.91 -0.46
N ARG A 200 26.88 -0.33 0.05
CA ARG A 200 28.09 -0.99 0.58
C ARG A 200 29.04 -1.43 -0.53
N GLY A 201 28.56 -1.51 -1.77
CA GLY A 201 29.32 -2.02 -2.91
C GLY A 201 29.39 -3.54 -2.93
N ASP A 202 28.38 -4.21 -2.36
CA ASP A 202 28.33 -5.67 -2.31
C ASP A 202 28.37 -6.26 -3.75
N PRO A 203 29.05 -7.41 -3.98
CA PRO A 203 29.16 -8.00 -5.30
C PRO A 203 27.78 -8.30 -5.93
N GLN A 204 27.59 -7.94 -7.20
CA GLN A 204 26.31 -8.16 -7.90
C GLN A 204 25.85 -9.62 -7.93
N LYS A 205 26.79 -10.58 -7.86
CA LYS A 205 26.47 -12.01 -7.77
C LYS A 205 25.77 -12.36 -6.45
N GLU A 206 26.21 -11.78 -5.34
CA GLU A 206 25.60 -11.99 -4.02
C GLU A 206 24.21 -11.34 -3.97
N VAL A 207 24.09 -10.12 -4.49
CA VAL A 207 22.80 -9.43 -4.64
C VAL A 207 21.83 -10.26 -5.49
N SER A 208 22.29 -10.81 -6.62
CA SER A 208 21.46 -11.65 -7.50
C SER A 208 21.00 -12.92 -6.79
N PHE A 209 21.88 -13.56 -6.02
CA PHE A 209 21.55 -14.77 -5.26
C PHE A 209 20.44 -14.50 -4.22
N LEU A 210 20.60 -13.45 -3.40
CA LEU A 210 19.61 -13.04 -2.40
C LEU A 210 18.25 -12.74 -3.04
N LEU A 211 18.25 -12.03 -4.16
CA LEU A 211 17.01 -11.70 -4.87
C LEU A 211 16.33 -12.94 -5.47
N LEU A 212 17.08 -13.92 -5.95
CA LEU A 212 16.51 -15.19 -6.41
C LEU A 212 15.90 -16.01 -5.25
N GLU A 213 16.53 -16.00 -4.08
CA GLU A 213 15.98 -16.64 -2.87
C GLU A 213 14.69 -15.95 -2.40
N GLU A 214 14.70 -14.63 -2.29
CA GLU A 214 13.51 -13.87 -1.87
C GLU A 214 12.38 -13.94 -2.92
N MET A 215 12.70 -13.96 -4.21
CA MET A 215 11.72 -14.20 -5.27
C MET A 215 10.99 -15.54 -5.09
N LYS A 216 11.73 -16.61 -4.80
CA LYS A 216 11.17 -17.95 -4.55
C LYS A 216 10.36 -18.00 -3.26
N LYS A 217 10.91 -17.46 -2.16
CA LYS A 217 10.29 -17.45 -0.84
C LYS A 217 8.98 -16.67 -0.80
N ALA A 218 8.94 -15.51 -1.45
CA ALA A 218 7.75 -14.66 -1.52
C ALA A 218 6.81 -15.02 -2.68
N GLY A 219 7.17 -15.97 -3.54
CA GLY A 219 6.40 -16.33 -4.74
C GLY A 219 6.22 -15.15 -5.70
N LEU A 220 7.22 -14.26 -5.78
CA LEU A 220 7.17 -13.09 -6.65
C LEU A 220 7.45 -13.51 -8.09
N SER A 221 6.73 -12.90 -9.02
CA SER A 221 7.03 -13.06 -10.44
C SER A 221 8.26 -12.24 -10.82
N GLU A 222 8.94 -12.65 -11.90
CA GLU A 222 10.10 -11.96 -12.43
C GLU A 222 9.77 -10.51 -12.81
N GLN A 223 8.56 -10.25 -13.34
CA GLN A 223 8.06 -8.91 -13.64
C GLN A 223 7.95 -8.01 -12.39
N ALA A 224 7.55 -8.59 -11.25
CA ALA A 224 7.51 -7.85 -9.99
C ALA A 224 8.93 -7.60 -9.47
N MET A 225 9.81 -8.59 -9.56
CA MET A 225 11.20 -8.47 -9.11
C MET A 225 11.98 -7.44 -9.93
N ILE A 226 11.90 -7.47 -11.26
CA ILE A 226 12.58 -6.50 -12.13
C ILE A 226 12.12 -5.07 -11.86
N GLY A 227 10.84 -4.86 -11.49
CA GLY A 227 10.33 -3.57 -11.06
C GLY A 227 10.98 -3.05 -9.77
N ILE A 228 11.22 -3.93 -8.80
CA ILE A 228 11.93 -3.61 -7.53
C ILE A 228 13.39 -3.30 -7.83
N ILE A 229 14.06 -4.12 -8.64
CA ILE A 229 15.46 -3.91 -9.05
C ILE A 229 15.60 -2.57 -9.76
N TRP A 230 14.78 -2.29 -10.77
CA TRP A 230 14.80 -1.01 -11.49
C TRP A 230 14.67 0.18 -10.55
N THR A 231 13.69 0.15 -9.66
CA THR A 231 13.43 1.26 -8.74
C THR A 231 14.58 1.42 -7.73
N SER A 232 15.18 0.31 -7.29
CA SER A 232 16.37 0.31 -6.43
C SER A 232 17.55 0.95 -7.14
N VAL A 233 17.93 0.42 -8.32
CA VAL A 233 19.03 0.91 -9.14
C VAL A 233 18.87 2.40 -9.44
N MET A 234 17.69 2.85 -9.86
CA MET A 234 17.45 4.25 -10.21
C MET A 234 17.41 5.20 -9.02
N SER A 235 17.29 4.70 -7.79
CA SER A 235 17.28 5.50 -6.56
C SER A 235 18.64 5.51 -5.84
N CYS A 236 19.62 4.71 -6.29
CA CYS A 236 20.93 4.62 -5.64
C CYS A 236 21.84 5.82 -5.85
N VAL A 237 21.51 6.72 -6.78
CA VAL A 237 22.35 7.87 -7.14
C VAL A 237 21.53 9.14 -7.20
N GLU A 238 22.18 10.26 -6.88
CA GLU A 238 21.61 11.58 -7.13
C GLU A 238 21.82 11.96 -8.60
N TRP A 239 20.72 12.27 -9.29
CA TRP A 239 20.73 12.55 -10.72
C TRP A 239 21.08 14.00 -11.03
N ASN A 240 21.87 14.20 -12.07
CA ASN A 240 22.12 15.53 -12.61
C ASN A 240 20.81 16.18 -13.10
N LYS A 241 20.70 17.51 -12.97
CA LYS A 241 19.55 18.29 -13.46
C LYS A 241 19.74 18.79 -14.89
N LYS A 242 20.95 18.69 -15.45
CA LYS A 242 21.23 19.01 -16.85
C LYS A 242 20.96 17.79 -17.73
N GLU A 243 20.14 17.96 -18.75
CA GLU A 243 19.63 16.89 -19.62
C GLU A 243 20.75 16.04 -20.27
N GLU A 244 21.82 16.66 -20.77
CA GLU A 244 22.92 15.93 -21.40
C GLU A 244 23.74 15.13 -20.36
N LEU A 245 24.05 15.75 -19.22
CA LEU A 245 24.84 15.12 -18.16
C LEU A 245 24.08 13.98 -17.48
N VAL A 246 22.77 14.13 -17.27
CA VAL A 246 21.96 13.06 -16.66
C VAL A 246 21.86 11.86 -17.60
N THR A 247 21.83 12.10 -18.91
CA THR A 247 21.79 11.03 -19.89
C THR A 247 23.08 10.20 -19.86
N GLU A 248 24.24 10.85 -19.89
CA GLU A 248 25.54 10.14 -19.78
C GLU A 248 25.70 9.41 -18.45
N GLN A 249 25.29 10.06 -17.35
CA GLN A 249 25.29 9.46 -16.02
C GLN A 249 24.40 8.21 -15.98
N ALA A 250 23.20 8.27 -16.53
CA ALA A 250 22.25 7.16 -16.56
C ALA A 250 22.80 5.97 -17.36
N ILE A 251 23.39 6.23 -18.53
CA ILE A 251 24.02 5.19 -19.35
C ILE A 251 25.17 4.51 -18.60
N LYS A 252 26.06 5.28 -17.96
CA LYS A 252 27.17 4.73 -17.18
C LYS A 252 26.66 3.87 -16.00
N HIS A 253 25.66 4.38 -15.28
CA HIS A 253 25.07 3.71 -14.13
C HIS A 253 24.36 2.41 -14.55
N LEU A 254 23.46 2.46 -15.53
CA LEU A 254 22.73 1.28 -15.99
C LEU A 254 23.65 0.24 -16.65
N LYS A 255 24.73 0.67 -17.30
CA LYS A 255 25.75 -0.25 -17.83
C LYS A 255 26.39 -1.06 -16.71
N GLN A 256 26.68 -0.44 -15.56
CA GLN A 256 27.21 -1.14 -14.40
C GLN A 256 26.22 -2.21 -13.90
N TYR A 257 24.92 -1.92 -13.85
CA TYR A 257 23.89 -2.84 -13.35
C TYR A 257 23.25 -3.75 -14.41
N SER A 258 23.73 -3.70 -15.66
CA SER A 258 23.19 -4.55 -16.74
C SER A 258 23.26 -6.05 -16.44
N PRO A 259 24.33 -6.61 -15.84
CA PRO A 259 24.37 -8.02 -15.47
C PRO A 259 23.28 -8.41 -14.46
N LEU A 260 22.98 -7.53 -13.50
CA LEU A 260 21.91 -7.73 -12.53
C LEU A 260 20.53 -7.66 -13.20
N LEU A 261 20.30 -6.68 -14.08
CA LEU A 261 19.04 -6.59 -14.82
C LEU A 261 18.82 -7.83 -15.70
N LYS A 262 19.86 -8.27 -16.43
CA LYS A 262 19.84 -9.46 -17.29
C LYS A 262 19.43 -10.73 -16.54
N ALA A 263 19.85 -10.87 -15.27
CA ALA A 263 19.51 -12.02 -14.44
C ALA A 263 18.01 -12.12 -14.09
N PHE A 264 17.25 -11.05 -14.29
CA PHE A 264 15.80 -10.95 -14.01
C PHE A 264 15.00 -10.45 -15.22
N THR A 265 15.55 -10.65 -16.41
CA THR A 265 14.88 -10.43 -17.70
C THR A 265 15.05 -11.65 -18.62
N SER A 266 14.83 -12.84 -18.09
CA SER A 266 14.90 -14.12 -18.81
C SER A 266 13.63 -14.46 -19.59
N GLN A 267 12.54 -13.74 -19.35
CA GLN A 267 11.25 -13.89 -20.04
C GLN A 267 10.90 -12.61 -20.80
N GLY A 268 10.29 -12.74 -21.98
CA GLY A 268 9.81 -11.58 -22.74
C GLY A 268 8.82 -10.69 -21.96
N LEU A 269 8.05 -11.26 -21.03
CA LEU A 269 7.17 -10.47 -20.14
C LEU A 269 7.96 -9.64 -19.10
N SER A 270 9.08 -10.14 -18.57
CA SER A 270 9.94 -9.37 -17.66
C SER A 270 10.68 -8.25 -18.39
N GLU A 271 11.15 -8.51 -19.60
CA GLU A 271 11.76 -7.50 -20.48
C GLU A 271 10.77 -6.38 -20.82
N LEU A 272 9.56 -6.75 -21.23
CA LEU A 272 8.50 -5.78 -21.50
C LEU A 272 8.14 -4.99 -20.23
N SER A 273 8.06 -5.64 -19.07
CA SER A 273 7.82 -4.95 -17.79
C SER A 273 8.92 -3.93 -17.47
N LEU A 274 10.19 -4.26 -17.74
CA LEU A 274 11.31 -3.33 -17.61
C LEU A 274 11.18 -2.14 -18.58
N LEU A 275 10.86 -2.38 -19.86
CA LEU A 275 10.62 -1.33 -20.87
C LEU A 275 9.53 -0.35 -20.43
N LEU A 276 8.40 -0.85 -19.91
CA LEU A 276 7.32 -0.01 -19.40
C LEU A 276 7.77 0.82 -18.21
N LYS A 277 8.62 0.27 -17.33
CA LYS A 277 9.19 1.00 -16.19
C LYS A 277 10.18 2.07 -16.61
N ILE A 278 10.98 1.83 -17.64
CA ILE A 278 11.86 2.84 -18.24
C ILE A 278 11.02 3.97 -18.86
N GLN A 279 9.98 3.63 -19.62
CA GLN A 279 9.07 4.61 -20.23
C GLN A 279 8.41 5.50 -19.17
N GLU A 280 7.85 4.88 -18.14
CA GLU A 280 7.23 5.58 -17.00
C GLU A 280 8.24 6.52 -16.32
N TYR A 281 9.45 6.04 -16.02
CA TYR A 281 10.47 6.82 -15.36
C TYR A 281 10.94 8.02 -16.20
N CYS A 282 11.20 7.81 -17.49
CA CYS A 282 11.62 8.87 -18.41
C CYS A 282 10.53 9.93 -18.63
N TYR A 283 9.25 9.55 -18.53
CA TYR A 283 8.12 10.49 -18.62
C TYR A 283 7.94 11.30 -17.33
N ASP A 284 7.95 10.62 -16.18
CA ASP A 284 7.72 11.25 -14.88
C ASP A 284 8.91 12.15 -14.47
N ASN A 285 10.10 11.94 -15.05
CA ASN A 285 11.28 12.79 -14.84
C ASN A 285 11.69 13.54 -16.12
N ILE A 286 11.36 14.85 -16.17
CA ILE A 286 11.57 15.70 -17.35
C ILE A 286 13.01 15.69 -17.89
N HIS A 287 14.01 15.50 -17.03
CA HIS A 287 15.42 15.48 -17.44
C HIS A 287 15.81 14.20 -18.20
N PHE A 288 15.01 13.14 -18.09
CA PHE A 288 15.23 11.85 -18.76
C PHE A 288 14.46 11.70 -20.08
N MET A 289 13.69 12.71 -20.49
CA MET A 289 12.86 12.63 -21.69
C MET A 289 13.66 12.29 -22.96
N LYS A 290 14.89 12.79 -23.13
CA LYS A 290 15.79 12.44 -24.25
C LYS A 290 16.72 11.26 -23.97
N ALA A 291 16.71 10.72 -22.75
CA ALA A 291 17.55 9.58 -22.36
C ALA A 291 16.93 8.24 -22.77
N PHE A 292 15.60 8.19 -22.96
CA PHE A 292 14.83 6.96 -23.19
C PHE A 292 15.45 6.07 -24.29
N GLN A 293 15.59 6.60 -25.51
CA GLN A 293 16.17 5.82 -26.62
C GLN A 293 17.55 5.27 -26.28
N LYS A 294 18.43 6.10 -25.71
CA LYS A 294 19.80 5.68 -25.38
C LYS A 294 19.82 4.60 -24.31
N ILE A 295 18.91 4.66 -23.33
CA ILE A 295 18.75 3.62 -22.30
C ILE A 295 18.31 2.30 -22.94
N VAL A 296 17.29 2.33 -23.81
CA VAL A 296 16.82 1.11 -24.50
C VAL A 296 17.91 0.51 -25.37
N VAL A 297 18.63 1.32 -26.16
CA VAL A 297 19.75 0.85 -27.00
C VAL A 297 20.88 0.26 -26.16
N LEU A 298 21.20 0.85 -25.00
CA LEU A 298 22.20 0.29 -24.08
C LEU A 298 21.78 -1.09 -23.59
N LEU A 299 20.53 -1.23 -23.15
CA LEU A 299 20.01 -2.47 -22.57
C LEU A 299 19.84 -3.56 -23.63
N TYR A 300 19.49 -3.20 -24.87
CA TYR A 300 19.54 -4.10 -26.02
C TYR A 300 20.96 -4.64 -26.24
N LYS A 301 21.95 -3.73 -26.34
CA LYS A 301 23.37 -4.10 -26.53
C LYS A 301 23.98 -4.89 -25.37
N ALA A 302 23.33 -4.90 -24.21
CA ALA A 302 23.76 -5.66 -23.04
C ALA A 302 23.00 -6.99 -22.88
N ASP A 303 22.19 -7.36 -23.88
CA ASP A 303 21.27 -8.51 -23.89
C ASP A 303 20.31 -8.53 -22.68
N VAL A 304 19.91 -7.35 -22.20
CA VAL A 304 18.88 -7.21 -21.16
C VAL A 304 17.49 -7.15 -21.79
N LEU A 305 17.39 -6.62 -23.01
CA LEU A 305 16.16 -6.52 -23.78
C LEU A 305 16.38 -7.19 -25.14
N SER A 306 15.47 -8.07 -25.51
CA SER A 306 15.39 -8.68 -26.83
C SER A 306 14.77 -7.74 -27.86
N GLU A 307 14.99 -8.06 -29.13
CA GLU A 307 14.33 -7.38 -30.24
C GLU A 307 12.81 -7.53 -30.15
N GLU A 308 12.32 -8.74 -29.86
CA GLU A 308 10.89 -9.06 -29.77
C GLU A 308 10.19 -8.24 -28.70
N ALA A 309 10.83 -8.04 -27.54
CA ALA A 309 10.28 -7.21 -26.46
C ALA A 309 10.18 -5.73 -26.88
N ILE A 310 11.20 -5.20 -27.56
CA ILE A 310 11.24 -3.82 -28.06
C ILE A 310 10.17 -3.62 -29.14
N MET A 311 10.06 -4.56 -30.07
CA MET A 311 9.09 -4.57 -31.16
C MET A 311 7.66 -4.61 -30.62
N LYS A 312 7.39 -5.49 -29.66
CA LYS A 312 6.09 -5.59 -28.98
C LYS A 312 5.71 -4.32 -28.21
N TRP A 313 6.67 -3.72 -27.52
CA TRP A 313 6.45 -2.42 -26.86
C TRP A 313 6.10 -1.33 -27.88
N TYR A 314 6.84 -1.25 -28.98
CA TYR A 314 6.65 -0.22 -30.01
C TYR A 314 5.29 -0.32 -30.70
N SER A 315 4.84 -1.54 -31.02
CA SER A 315 3.59 -1.77 -31.76
C SER A 315 2.34 -1.61 -30.90
N GLU A 316 2.27 -2.26 -29.73
CA GLU A 316 1.00 -2.42 -29.01
C GLU A 316 1.09 -2.21 -27.49
N ALA A 317 2.22 -2.52 -26.86
CA ALA A 317 2.27 -2.65 -25.41
C ALA A 317 2.73 -1.37 -24.66
N HIS A 318 3.08 -0.30 -25.36
CA HIS A 318 3.53 0.96 -24.76
C HIS A 318 2.46 1.67 -23.92
N LEU A 319 2.90 2.42 -22.90
CA LEU A 319 2.01 3.24 -22.08
C LEU A 319 1.56 4.50 -22.84
N ALA A 320 0.42 5.07 -22.42
CA ALA A 320 -0.02 6.39 -22.90
C ALA A 320 0.95 7.52 -22.47
N LYS A 321 1.66 7.33 -21.35
CA LYS A 321 2.67 8.26 -20.81
C LYS A 321 3.80 8.49 -21.82
N GLY A 322 3.86 9.68 -22.42
CA GLY A 322 4.92 10.05 -23.36
C GLY A 322 4.91 9.31 -24.70
N LYS A 323 3.79 8.63 -25.05
CA LYS A 323 3.66 7.76 -26.24
C LYS A 323 4.23 8.40 -27.51
N SER A 324 3.71 9.56 -27.92
CA SER A 324 4.11 10.19 -29.19
C SER A 324 5.59 10.53 -29.23
N VAL A 325 6.14 10.98 -28.10
CA VAL A 325 7.56 11.38 -28.00
C VAL A 325 8.47 10.16 -28.05
N PHE A 326 8.17 9.11 -27.30
CA PHE A 326 9.04 7.93 -27.23
C PHE A 326 8.96 7.04 -28.48
N LEU A 327 7.79 6.92 -29.10
CA LEU A 327 7.69 6.23 -30.39
C LEU A 327 8.51 6.97 -31.47
N GLU A 328 8.42 8.29 -31.53
CA GLU A 328 9.23 9.07 -32.48
C GLU A 328 10.75 8.90 -32.23
N GLN A 329 11.18 8.93 -30.97
CA GLN A 329 12.59 8.70 -30.61
C GLN A 329 13.09 7.30 -30.99
N MET A 330 12.22 6.29 -30.91
CA MET A 330 12.59 4.90 -31.17
C MET A 330 12.50 4.51 -32.64
N LYS A 331 11.79 5.30 -33.48
CA LYS A 331 11.49 4.98 -34.87
C LYS A 331 12.70 4.50 -35.67
N LYS A 332 13.79 5.30 -35.70
CA LYS A 332 15.02 4.95 -36.44
C LYS A 332 15.68 3.66 -35.94
N PHE A 333 15.61 3.40 -34.64
CA PHE A 333 16.20 2.21 -34.05
C PHE A 333 15.36 0.97 -34.34
N VAL A 334 14.04 1.10 -34.32
CA VAL A 334 13.11 0.03 -34.70
C VAL A 334 13.19 -0.28 -36.20
N GLU A 335 13.32 0.73 -37.06
CA GLU A 335 13.58 0.52 -38.49
C GLU A 335 14.90 -0.22 -38.71
N TRP A 336 15.94 0.11 -37.93
CA TRP A 336 17.22 -0.60 -37.99
C TRP A 336 17.11 -2.06 -37.54
N LEU A 337 16.38 -2.35 -36.45
CA LEU A 337 16.15 -3.72 -35.96
C LEU A 337 15.52 -4.60 -37.04
N LYS A 338 14.41 -4.14 -37.63
CA LYS A 338 13.73 -4.85 -38.73
C LYS A 338 14.63 -5.15 -39.93
N ASN A 339 15.42 -4.16 -40.36
CA ASN A 339 16.29 -4.34 -41.51
C ASN A 339 17.46 -5.29 -41.21
N ALA A 340 17.95 -5.31 -39.97
CA ALA A 340 19.02 -6.22 -39.56
C ALA A 340 18.55 -7.67 -39.55
N GLU A 341 17.28 -7.92 -39.20
CA GLU A 341 16.64 -9.23 -39.28
C GLU A 341 16.48 -9.69 -40.74
N GLU A 342 15.97 -8.81 -41.62
CA GLU A 342 15.77 -9.10 -43.05
C GLU A 342 17.08 -9.42 -43.81
N GLU A 343 18.20 -8.76 -43.50
CA GLU A 343 19.51 -9.07 -44.10
C GLU A 343 20.02 -10.45 -43.64
N SER A 344 19.79 -10.83 -42.38
CA SER A 344 20.25 -12.12 -41.84
C SER A 344 19.45 -13.34 -42.34
N GLU A 345 18.15 -13.18 -42.62
CA GLU A 345 17.34 -14.25 -43.23
C GLU A 345 17.68 -14.43 -44.74
N SER A 346 18.00 -13.35 -45.45
CA SER A 346 18.36 -13.42 -46.87
C SER A 346 19.70 -14.10 -47.15
N ASP A 347 20.65 -14.02 -46.21
CA ASP A 347 21.96 -14.70 -46.31
C ASP A 347 21.88 -16.21 -46.03
N GLU A 348 20.81 -16.69 -45.36
CA GLU A 348 20.56 -18.12 -45.15
C GLU A 348 19.83 -18.77 -46.35
N GLU A 349 19.04 -18.00 -47.12
CA GLU A 349 18.36 -18.51 -48.33
C GLU A 349 19.24 -18.52 -49.59
N GLU A 350 20.37 -17.78 -49.63
CA GLU A 350 21.35 -17.87 -50.72
C GLU A 350 22.43 -18.97 -50.52
N ALA A 351 22.36 -19.71 -49.41
CA ALA A 351 23.32 -20.75 -49.05
C ALA A 351 22.84 -22.20 -49.26
N ASP A 352 21.69 -22.41 -49.93
CA ASP A 352 21.14 -23.74 -50.25
C ASP A 352 21.14 -24.06 -51.76
#